data_AF-A0A7V5P3F6-F1
#
_entry.id   AF-A0A7V5P3F6-F1
#
_cell.length_a   1.000
_cell.length_b   1.000
_cell.length_c   1.000
_cell.angle_alpha   90.00
_cell.angle_beta   90.00
_cell.angle_gamma   90.00
#
_symmetry.space_group_name_H-M   'P 1'
#
loop_
_entity.id
_entity.type
_entity.pdbx_description
1 polymer ?
#
loop_
_entity_poly.entity_id
_entity_poly.type
_entity_poly.pdbx_seq_one_letter_code
_entity_poly.pdbx_strand_id
1 'polypeptide(L)'
;MKKRDLEEIALEEVYQKILKFYEGNDLEGAKREILKVIKQFPHSEEPYLLLGDVEFDMFSLEEALLAYKKAISINDNNPSAHSSIGRVYYLLSKFPEAERHIHRALDLNPEEAEALYLKGLLLDRERNFSLADQYLKKANLLEPDAYPQPVSLERERFEVLMYMEYNNIDLKVREFIGNVLLIVEDIPSDDDLNLLISPLAQSMLRIIKNENKKDFEIVFFKRNIEHFSEDEDDVRENIHICLLKEVNKILSELEVSSYENE
;
A
#
# COMPACT_ATOMS: atom_id res chain seq x y z
N MET A 1 1.61 38.70 21.67
CA MET A 1 1.22 37.67 20.68
C MET A 1 -0.01 36.96 21.18
N LYS A 2 -0.97 36.69 20.30
CA LYS A 2 -2.13 35.87 20.61
C LYS A 2 -1.68 34.40 20.71
N LYS A 3 -2.44 33.57 21.42
CA LYS A 3 -2.16 32.13 21.58
C LYS A 3 -2.02 31.39 20.24
N ARG A 4 -2.79 31.83 19.23
CA ARG A 4 -2.75 31.33 17.85
C ARG A 4 -1.40 31.60 17.16
N ASP A 5 -0.84 32.80 17.35
CA ASP A 5 0.47 33.18 16.78
C ASP A 5 1.62 32.33 17.40
N LEU A 6 1.47 31.89 18.64
CA LEU A 6 2.44 31.01 19.31
C LEU A 6 2.34 29.55 18.85
N GLU A 7 1.13 29.10 18.54
CA GLU A 7 0.85 27.76 18.02
C GLU A 7 1.41 27.60 16.60
N GLU A 8 1.16 28.57 15.73
CA GLU A 8 1.65 28.58 14.34
C GLU A 8 3.18 28.55 14.28
N ILE A 9 3.86 29.37 15.09
CA ILE A 9 5.33 29.35 15.18
C ILE A 9 5.84 28.01 15.72
N ALA A 10 5.21 27.47 16.78
CA ALA A 10 5.63 26.21 17.36
C ALA A 10 5.44 25.04 16.39
N LEU A 11 4.36 25.05 15.60
CA LEU A 11 4.10 24.07 14.55
C LEU A 11 5.12 24.19 13.42
N GLU A 12 5.40 25.40 12.93
CA GLU A 12 6.40 25.63 11.88
C GLU A 12 7.80 25.14 12.30
N GLU A 13 8.23 25.43 13.54
CA GLU A 13 9.48 24.90 14.09
C GLU A 13 9.50 23.37 14.14
N VAL A 14 8.36 22.75 14.44
CA VAL A 14 8.23 21.30 14.53
C VAL A 14 8.22 20.67 13.15
N TYR A 15 7.56 21.26 12.15
CA TYR A 15 7.64 20.83 10.75
C TYR A 15 9.09 20.80 10.27
N GLN A 16 9.86 21.86 10.53
CA GLN A 16 11.27 21.91 10.15
C GLN A 16 12.12 20.85 10.85
N LYS A 17 11.78 20.49 12.10
CA LYS A 17 12.45 19.38 12.80
C LYS A 17 12.04 18.02 12.25
N ILE A 18 10.76 17.82 11.99
CA ILE A 18 10.21 16.60 11.41
C ILE A 18 10.90 16.33 10.08
N LEU A 19 11.00 17.31 9.18
CA LEU A 19 11.71 17.16 7.91
C LEU A 19 13.16 16.68 8.09
N LYS A 20 13.90 17.24 9.06
CA LYS A 20 15.27 16.78 9.38
C LYS A 20 15.30 15.34 9.90
N PHE A 21 14.30 14.94 10.68
CA PHE A 21 14.18 13.56 11.12
C PHE A 21 13.87 12.61 9.95
N TYR A 22 13.03 13.01 9.00
CA TYR A 22 12.81 12.28 7.75
C TYR A 22 14.10 12.16 6.92
N GLU A 23 14.86 13.25 6.76
CA GLU A 23 16.17 13.24 6.09
C GLU A 23 17.15 12.27 6.78
N GLY A 24 17.08 12.17 8.11
CA GLY A 24 17.87 11.25 8.91
C GLY A 24 17.28 9.84 9.08
N ASN A 25 16.11 9.56 8.50
CA ASN A 25 15.32 8.34 8.70
C ASN A 25 15.06 7.99 10.19
N ASP A 26 14.95 8.99 11.07
CA ASP A 26 14.67 8.86 12.51
C ASP A 26 13.21 9.22 12.82
N LEU A 27 12.29 8.35 12.40
CA LEU A 27 10.84 8.51 12.63
C LEU A 27 10.49 8.56 14.13
N GLU A 28 11.22 7.84 14.97
CA GLU A 28 11.07 7.89 16.43
C GLU A 28 11.44 9.27 17.00
N GLY A 29 12.44 9.93 16.43
CA GLY A 29 12.78 11.32 16.70
C GLY A 29 11.65 12.28 16.36
N ALA A 30 11.08 12.15 15.16
CA ALA A 30 9.94 12.95 14.73
C ALA A 30 8.75 12.78 15.70
N LYS A 31 8.38 11.53 16.01
CA LYS A 31 7.34 11.18 16.98
C LYS A 31 7.55 11.84 18.33
N ARG A 32 8.78 11.80 18.88
CA ARG A 32 9.11 12.44 20.16
C ARG A 32 8.89 13.95 20.15
N GLU A 33 9.24 14.65 19.08
CA GLU A 33 9.00 16.10 18.98
C GLU A 33 7.50 16.41 18.85
N ILE A 34 6.77 15.66 18.02
CA ILE A 34 5.31 15.83 17.86
C ILE A 34 4.59 15.64 19.21
N LEU A 35 4.97 14.63 20.00
CA LEU A 35 4.39 14.42 21.33
C LEU A 35 4.65 15.58 22.30
N LYS A 36 5.72 16.37 22.13
CA LYS A 36 5.94 17.60 22.91
C LYS A 36 4.99 18.71 22.49
N VAL A 37 4.65 18.81 21.21
CA VAL A 37 3.66 19.79 20.69
C VAL A 37 2.27 19.44 21.17
N ILE A 38 1.87 18.17 21.08
CA ILE A 38 0.57 17.70 21.58
C ILE A 38 0.38 18.07 23.06
N LYS A 39 1.43 17.97 23.89
CA LYS A 39 1.36 18.38 25.30
C LYS A 39 1.10 19.89 25.48
N GLN A 40 1.58 20.72 24.55
CA GLN A 40 1.39 22.17 24.59
C GLN A 40 0.05 22.60 23.97
N PHE A 41 -0.38 21.89 22.93
CA PHE A 41 -1.57 22.21 22.14
C PHE A 41 -2.49 20.97 21.96
N PRO A 42 -3.06 20.40 23.04
CA PRO A 42 -3.83 19.15 22.98
C PRO A 42 -5.20 19.26 22.29
N HIS A 43 -5.60 20.46 21.89
CA HIS A 43 -6.85 20.76 21.20
C HIS A 43 -6.62 21.28 19.78
N SER A 44 -5.39 21.14 19.27
CA SER A 44 -5.05 21.40 17.87
C SER A 44 -5.05 20.07 17.13
N GLU A 45 -5.68 20.00 15.96
CA GLU A 45 -5.73 18.78 15.14
C GLU A 45 -4.39 18.46 14.47
N GLU A 46 -3.64 19.49 14.09
CA GLU A 46 -2.46 19.40 13.22
C GLU A 46 -1.32 18.55 13.82
N PRO A 47 -0.97 18.65 15.12
CA PRO A 47 -0.04 17.72 15.74
C PRO A 47 -0.49 16.25 15.71
N TYR A 48 -1.80 15.99 15.71
CA TYR A 48 -2.32 14.63 15.64
C TYR A 48 -2.32 14.09 14.20
N LEU A 49 -2.47 14.96 13.19
CA LEU A 49 -2.26 14.58 11.79
C LEU A 49 -0.80 14.19 11.57
N LEU A 50 0.13 15.04 12.00
CA LEU A 50 1.57 14.75 11.93
C LEU A 50 1.95 13.46 12.67
N LEU A 51 1.35 13.22 13.84
CA LEU A 51 1.57 11.96 14.56
C LEU A 51 1.06 10.78 13.73
N GLY A 52 -0.13 10.89 13.15
CA GLY A 52 -0.68 9.85 12.29
C GLY A 52 0.22 9.53 11.11
N ASP A 53 0.76 10.54 10.44
CA ASP A 53 1.67 10.38 9.30
C ASP A 53 2.96 9.67 9.70
N VAL A 54 3.58 10.07 10.81
CA VAL A 54 4.79 9.40 11.31
C VAL A 54 4.52 7.95 11.72
N GLU A 55 3.40 7.67 12.39
CA GLU A 55 3.03 6.29 12.76
C GLU A 55 2.71 5.44 11.53
N PHE A 56 2.11 6.05 10.50
CA PHE A 56 1.83 5.40 9.22
C PHE A 56 3.12 5.02 8.50
N ASP A 57 4.10 5.92 8.45
CA ASP A 57 5.42 5.67 7.85
C ASP A 57 6.23 4.63 8.65
N MET A 58 5.98 4.53 9.95
CA MET A 58 6.49 3.45 10.80
C MET A 58 5.73 2.11 10.61
N PHE A 59 4.76 2.06 9.70
CA PHE A 59 3.85 0.92 9.47
C PHE A 59 3.05 0.49 10.72
N SER A 60 2.90 1.40 11.68
CA SER A 60 2.11 1.23 12.91
C SER A 60 0.67 1.70 12.65
N LEU A 61 -0.05 0.92 11.83
CA LEU A 61 -1.34 1.32 11.25
C LEU A 61 -2.42 1.59 12.31
N GLU A 62 -2.46 0.79 13.38
CA GLU A 62 -3.39 0.99 14.49
C GLU A 62 -3.13 2.31 15.24
N GLU A 63 -1.86 2.63 15.51
CA GLU A 63 -1.42 3.87 16.13
C GLU A 63 -1.71 5.08 15.24
N ALA A 64 -1.44 4.97 13.94
CA ALA A 64 -1.78 5.98 12.94
C ALA A 64 -3.29 6.27 12.95
N LEU A 65 -4.11 5.22 12.95
CA LEU A 65 -5.57 5.33 13.02
C LEU A 65 -6.04 6.05 14.28
N LEU A 66 -5.43 5.77 15.43
CA LEU A 66 -5.75 6.44 16.69
C LEU A 66 -5.42 7.93 16.65
N ALA A 67 -4.27 8.29 16.08
CA ALA A 67 -3.84 9.68 15.93
C ALA A 67 -4.75 10.46 14.97
N TYR A 68 -5.03 9.95 13.77
CA TYR A 68 -5.95 10.62 12.84
C TYR A 68 -7.37 10.73 13.40
N LYS A 69 -7.86 9.70 14.11
CA LYS A 69 -9.17 9.77 14.81
C LYS A 69 -9.19 10.86 15.86
N LYS A 70 -8.07 11.10 16.53
CA LYS A 70 -7.96 12.21 17.48
C LYS A 70 -8.01 13.56 16.78
N ALA A 71 -7.39 13.69 15.60
CA ALA A 71 -7.48 14.89 14.77
C ALA A 71 -8.93 15.20 14.34
N ILE A 72 -9.67 14.22 13.80
CA ILE A 72 -11.07 14.45 13.38
C ILE A 72 -12.02 14.67 14.57
N SER A 73 -11.68 14.20 15.77
CA SER A 73 -12.45 14.52 16.98
C SER A 73 -12.34 16.00 17.37
N ILE A 74 -11.31 16.69 16.88
CA ILE A 74 -11.09 18.13 17.05
C ILE A 74 -11.73 18.89 15.88
N ASN A 75 -11.49 18.43 14.65
CA ASN A 75 -12.08 18.99 13.43
C ASN A 75 -12.47 17.90 12.41
N ASP A 76 -13.77 17.63 12.31
CA ASP A 76 -14.35 16.66 11.36
C ASP A 76 -14.52 17.22 9.93
N ASN A 77 -14.11 18.47 9.66
CA ASN A 77 -14.20 19.09 8.34
C ASN A 77 -12.84 19.15 7.62
N ASN A 78 -11.88 18.32 8.02
CA ASN A 78 -10.59 18.21 7.36
C ASN A 78 -10.61 17.03 6.36
N PRO A 79 -10.64 17.28 5.04
CA PRO A 79 -10.73 16.22 4.03
C PRO A 79 -9.51 15.28 4.07
N SER A 80 -8.30 15.81 4.19
CA SER A 80 -7.07 15.02 4.23
C SER A 80 -7.02 14.08 5.44
N ALA A 81 -7.54 14.52 6.60
CA ALA A 81 -7.67 13.65 7.77
C ALA A 81 -8.60 12.45 7.51
N HIS A 82 -9.71 12.67 6.79
CA HIS A 82 -10.60 11.59 6.38
C HIS A 82 -9.95 10.68 5.34
N SER A 83 -9.22 11.23 4.36
CA SER A 83 -8.45 10.43 3.37
C SER A 83 -7.42 9.54 4.05
N SER A 84 -6.64 10.07 4.99
CA SER A 84 -5.64 9.32 5.75
C SER A 84 -6.25 8.19 6.59
N ILE A 85 -7.40 8.41 7.24
CA ILE A 85 -8.14 7.34 7.91
C ILE A 85 -8.62 6.29 6.90
N GLY A 86 -9.11 6.72 5.73
CA GLY A 86 -9.52 5.86 4.63
C GLY A 86 -8.37 4.97 4.14
N ARG A 87 -7.18 5.54 3.94
CA ARG A 87 -5.94 4.85 3.56
C ARG A 87 -5.59 3.76 4.56
N VAL A 88 -5.59 4.09 5.86
CA VAL A 88 -5.28 3.13 6.92
C VAL A 88 -6.31 1.99 6.95
N TYR A 89 -7.61 2.30 6.87
CA TYR A 89 -8.63 1.27 6.81
C TYR A 89 -8.52 0.39 5.58
N TYR A 90 -8.16 0.95 4.42
CA TYR A 90 -7.91 0.19 3.21
C TYR A 90 -6.76 -0.80 3.41
N LEU A 91 -5.62 -0.37 3.95
CA LEU A 91 -4.48 -1.26 4.23
C LEU A 91 -4.78 -2.35 5.27
N LEU A 92 -5.69 -2.06 6.21
CA LEU A 92 -6.21 -3.04 7.16
C LEU A 92 -7.30 -3.95 6.58
N SER A 93 -7.55 -3.88 5.26
CA SER A 93 -8.60 -4.61 4.54
C SER A 93 -10.02 -4.37 5.09
N LYS A 94 -10.24 -3.24 5.76
CA LYS A 94 -11.54 -2.78 6.29
C LYS A 94 -12.21 -1.85 5.29
N PHE A 95 -12.54 -2.41 4.13
CA PHE A 95 -13.04 -1.65 2.98
C PHE A 95 -14.32 -0.84 3.26
N PRO A 96 -15.33 -1.35 4.01
CA PRO A 96 -16.52 -0.56 4.32
C PRO A 96 -16.21 0.70 5.14
N GLU A 97 -15.31 0.61 6.12
CA GLU A 97 -14.86 1.75 6.90
C GLU A 97 -14.01 2.71 6.05
N ALA A 98 -13.15 2.18 5.17
CA ALA A 98 -12.38 2.98 4.24
C ALA A 98 -13.32 3.81 3.34
N GLU A 99 -14.33 3.18 2.74
CA GLU A 99 -15.29 3.83 1.85
C GLU A 99 -16.01 4.98 2.55
N ARG A 100 -16.47 4.78 3.79
CA ARG A 100 -17.15 5.83 4.56
C ARG A 100 -16.27 7.08 4.73
N HIS A 101 -14.99 6.89 5.06
CA HIS A 101 -14.07 8.01 5.26
C HIS A 101 -13.66 8.67 3.93
N ILE A 102 -13.43 7.88 2.88
CA ILE A 102 -13.15 8.39 1.54
C ILE A 102 -14.34 9.21 1.01
N HIS A 103 -15.57 8.73 1.19
CA HIS A 103 -16.77 9.48 0.83
C HIS A 103 -16.84 10.82 1.57
N ARG A 104 -16.57 10.82 2.88
CA ARG A 104 -16.57 12.05 3.68
C ARG A 104 -15.48 13.03 3.23
N ALA A 105 -14.30 12.55 2.87
CA ALA A 105 -13.24 13.39 2.31
C ALA A 105 -13.69 14.06 1.00
N LEU A 106 -14.29 13.29 0.08
CA LEU A 106 -14.80 13.80 -1.20
C LEU A 106 -16.03 14.73 -1.06
N ASP A 107 -16.87 14.52 -0.04
CA ASP A 107 -17.96 15.45 0.28
C ASP A 107 -17.43 16.81 0.75
N LEU A 108 -16.35 16.81 1.53
CA LEU A 108 -15.70 18.02 2.05
C LEU A 108 -14.89 18.73 0.96
N ASN A 109 -14.16 17.95 0.17
CA ASN A 109 -13.35 18.43 -0.95
C ASN A 109 -13.40 17.41 -2.11
N PRO A 110 -14.20 17.68 -3.16
CA PRO A 110 -14.27 16.81 -4.34
C PRO A 110 -12.96 16.67 -5.13
N GLU A 111 -11.99 17.55 -4.89
CA GLU A 111 -10.66 17.57 -5.52
C GLU A 111 -9.56 17.11 -4.54
N GLU A 112 -9.92 16.36 -3.50
CA GLU A 112 -8.93 15.72 -2.62
C GLU A 112 -8.25 14.56 -3.37
N ALA A 113 -7.02 14.77 -3.85
CA ALA A 113 -6.31 13.85 -4.71
C ALA A 113 -6.18 12.44 -4.08
N GLU A 114 -5.82 12.38 -2.80
CA GLU A 114 -5.73 11.11 -2.07
C GLU A 114 -7.06 10.36 -2.03
N ALA A 115 -8.16 11.05 -1.72
CA ALA A 115 -9.47 10.42 -1.63
C ALA A 115 -9.95 9.90 -2.99
N LEU A 116 -9.64 10.63 -4.08
CA LEU A 116 -9.91 10.18 -5.44
C LEU A 116 -9.10 8.92 -5.77
N TYR A 117 -7.81 8.88 -5.41
CA TYR A 117 -6.95 7.71 -5.61
C TYR A 117 -7.50 6.49 -4.86
N LEU A 118 -7.79 6.65 -3.56
CA LEU A 118 -8.35 5.58 -2.72
C LEU A 118 -9.73 5.10 -3.21
N LYS A 119 -10.57 6.01 -3.74
CA LYS A 119 -11.84 5.59 -4.36
C LYS A 119 -11.59 4.76 -5.61
N GLY A 120 -10.57 5.09 -6.40
CA GLY A 120 -10.10 4.28 -7.51
C GLY A 120 -9.73 2.86 -7.07
N LEU A 121 -8.92 2.73 -6.02
CA LEU A 121 -8.53 1.42 -5.47
C LEU A 121 -9.73 0.61 -4.95
N LEU A 122 -10.69 1.25 -4.26
CA LEU A 122 -11.93 0.58 -3.85
C LEU A 122 -12.76 0.12 -5.04
N LEU A 123 -12.83 0.90 -6.11
CA LEU A 123 -13.53 0.51 -7.33
C LEU A 123 -12.85 -0.67 -8.04
N ASP A 124 -11.52 -0.76 -7.99
CA ASP A 124 -10.81 -1.97 -8.44
C ASP A 124 -11.23 -3.18 -7.60
N ARG A 125 -11.32 -3.06 -6.26
CA ARG A 125 -11.85 -4.11 -5.37
C ARG A 125 -13.25 -4.58 -5.78
N GLU A 126 -14.11 -3.64 -6.16
CA GLU A 126 -15.46 -3.89 -6.66
C GLU A 126 -15.50 -4.41 -8.10
N ARG A 127 -14.33 -4.57 -8.75
CA ARG A 127 -14.15 -4.95 -10.15
C ARG A 127 -14.79 -3.96 -11.14
N ASN A 128 -14.97 -2.71 -10.72
CA ASN A 128 -15.46 -1.61 -11.56
C ASN A 128 -14.28 -0.84 -12.16
N PHE A 129 -13.45 -1.55 -12.93
CA PHE A 129 -12.16 -1.05 -13.45
C PHE A 129 -12.29 0.22 -14.29
N SER A 130 -13.35 0.33 -15.10
CA SER A 130 -13.56 1.52 -15.92
C SER A 130 -13.81 2.78 -15.09
N LEU A 131 -14.51 2.66 -13.96
CA LEU A 131 -14.71 3.80 -13.07
C LEU A 131 -13.48 4.02 -12.20
N ALA A 132 -12.79 2.96 -11.77
CA ALA A 132 -11.52 3.05 -11.05
C ALA A 132 -10.51 3.92 -11.81
N ASP A 133 -10.27 3.59 -13.08
CA ASP A 133 -9.33 4.32 -13.95
C ASP A 133 -9.70 5.81 -14.09
N GLN A 134 -11.00 6.16 -14.09
CA GLN A 134 -11.44 7.55 -14.12
C GLN A 134 -11.10 8.31 -12.83
N TYR A 135 -11.25 7.68 -11.67
CA TYR A 135 -10.90 8.29 -10.38
C TYR A 135 -9.39 8.42 -10.20
N LEU A 136 -8.63 7.38 -10.58
CA LEU A 136 -7.17 7.40 -10.55
C LEU A 136 -6.61 8.49 -11.47
N LYS A 137 -7.20 8.64 -12.68
CA LYS A 137 -6.84 9.74 -13.58
C LYS A 137 -7.13 11.11 -12.98
N LYS A 138 -8.23 11.29 -12.25
CA LYS A 138 -8.53 12.57 -11.57
C LYS A 138 -7.50 12.86 -10.47
N ALA A 139 -7.14 11.86 -9.66
CA ALA A 139 -6.09 12.01 -8.65
C ALA A 139 -4.75 12.42 -9.29
N ASN A 140 -4.36 11.73 -10.36
CA ASN A 140 -3.16 12.04 -11.13
C ASN A 140 -3.16 13.46 -11.71
N LEU A 141 -4.29 13.95 -12.23
CA LEU A 141 -4.39 15.31 -12.76
C LEU A 141 -4.17 16.40 -11.70
N LEU A 142 -4.45 16.09 -10.43
CA LEU A 142 -4.28 17.01 -9.31
C LEU A 142 -2.85 16.96 -8.76
N GLU A 143 -2.34 15.75 -8.54
CA GLU A 143 -1.00 15.51 -7.99
C GLU A 143 -0.29 14.39 -8.76
N PRO A 144 0.32 14.70 -9.92
CA PRO A 144 0.91 13.68 -10.80
C PRO A 144 2.06 12.90 -10.15
N ASP A 145 2.87 13.58 -9.34
CA ASP A 145 4.04 12.99 -8.68
C ASP A 145 3.64 12.06 -7.53
N ALA A 146 2.55 12.36 -6.83
CA ALA A 146 2.06 11.56 -5.71
C ALA A 146 1.18 10.39 -6.17
N TYR A 147 0.40 10.59 -7.24
CA TYR A 147 -0.52 9.60 -7.80
C TYR A 147 -0.23 9.44 -9.30
N PRO A 148 0.87 8.78 -9.69
CA PRO A 148 1.14 8.51 -11.09
C PRO A 148 0.00 7.71 -11.71
N GLN A 149 -0.33 8.00 -12.96
CA GLN A 149 -1.36 7.24 -13.66
C GLN A 149 -0.81 5.82 -13.90
N PRO A 150 -1.49 4.77 -13.40
CA PRO A 150 -1.00 3.42 -13.54
C PRO A 150 -1.04 2.97 -14.99
N VAL A 151 -0.08 2.13 -15.34
CA VAL A 151 -0.08 1.41 -16.63
C VAL A 151 -1.30 0.49 -16.69
N SER A 152 -1.88 0.34 -17.88
CA SER A 152 -2.92 -0.66 -18.11
C SER A 152 -2.50 -1.51 -19.30
N LEU A 153 -2.08 -2.74 -19.02
CA LEU A 153 -1.76 -3.73 -20.04
C LEU A 153 -2.98 -4.62 -20.30
N GLU A 154 -3.11 -5.09 -21.54
CA GLU A 154 -3.97 -6.24 -21.82
C GLU A 154 -3.46 -7.46 -21.04
N ARG A 155 -4.38 -8.32 -20.60
CA ARG A 155 -4.05 -9.51 -19.81
C ARG A 155 -3.04 -10.40 -20.51
N GLU A 156 -3.20 -10.59 -21.81
CA GLU A 156 -2.31 -11.40 -22.64
C GLU A 156 -0.89 -10.81 -22.69
N ARG A 157 -0.77 -9.47 -22.70
CA ARG A 157 0.55 -8.82 -22.67
C ARG A 157 1.23 -9.04 -21.33
N PHE A 158 0.50 -8.88 -20.24
CA PHE A 158 1.00 -9.14 -18.89
C PHE A 158 1.46 -10.60 -18.72
N GLU A 159 0.66 -11.57 -19.19
CA GLU A 159 1.02 -12.99 -19.16
C GLU A 159 2.29 -13.30 -19.96
N VAL A 160 2.46 -12.66 -21.12
CA VAL A 160 3.71 -12.78 -21.90
C VAL A 160 4.91 -12.29 -21.10
N LEU A 161 4.84 -11.11 -20.46
CA LEU A 161 5.93 -10.59 -19.64
C LEU A 161 6.24 -11.52 -18.46
N MET A 162 5.21 -12.03 -17.79
CA MET A 162 5.32 -13.00 -16.69
C MET A 162 6.06 -14.27 -17.12
N TYR A 163 5.69 -14.87 -18.25
CA TYR A 163 6.39 -16.06 -18.75
C TYR A 163 7.79 -15.76 -19.27
N MET A 164 8.02 -14.58 -19.84
CA MET A 164 9.37 -14.15 -20.24
C MET A 164 10.30 -14.07 -19.02
N GLU A 165 9.87 -13.39 -17.95
CA GLU A 165 10.66 -13.29 -16.72
C GLU A 165 10.87 -14.62 -16.03
N TYR A 166 9.87 -15.50 -16.04
CA TYR A 166 10.06 -16.86 -15.56
C TYR A 166 11.11 -17.63 -16.35
N ASN A 167 11.12 -17.51 -17.68
CA ASN A 167 12.12 -18.18 -18.50
C ASN A 167 13.53 -17.58 -18.36
N ASN A 168 13.65 -16.34 -17.88
CA ASN A 168 14.92 -15.70 -17.57
C ASN A 168 15.56 -16.23 -16.27
N ILE A 169 14.80 -16.91 -15.41
CA ILE A 169 15.35 -17.59 -14.23
C ILE A 169 16.28 -18.72 -14.67
N ASP A 170 17.41 -18.85 -13.97
CA ASP A 170 18.42 -19.89 -14.19
C ASP A 170 17.78 -21.27 -14.33
N LEU A 171 18.18 -21.99 -15.38
CA LEU A 171 17.59 -23.28 -15.73
C LEU A 171 17.69 -24.29 -14.57
N LYS A 172 18.80 -24.30 -13.83
CA LYS A 172 18.98 -25.23 -12.70
C LYS A 172 18.02 -24.91 -11.57
N VAL A 173 17.76 -23.63 -11.32
CA VAL A 173 16.77 -23.21 -10.31
C VAL A 173 15.39 -23.69 -10.74
N ARG A 174 14.99 -23.49 -12.00
CA ARG A 174 13.70 -23.95 -12.52
C ARG A 174 13.55 -25.47 -12.47
N GLU A 175 14.59 -26.22 -12.83
CA GLU A 175 14.59 -27.68 -12.73
C GLU A 175 14.50 -28.16 -11.28
N PHE A 176 15.12 -27.44 -10.34
CA PHE A 176 15.11 -27.79 -8.92
C PHE A 176 13.75 -27.53 -8.25
N ILE A 177 13.14 -26.36 -8.50
CA ILE A 177 11.83 -26.01 -7.92
C ILE A 177 10.68 -26.79 -8.56
N GLY A 178 10.93 -27.45 -9.70
CA GLY A 178 9.99 -28.34 -10.35
C GLY A 178 8.84 -27.59 -11.03
N ASN A 179 7.62 -28.10 -10.83
CA ASN A 179 6.44 -27.56 -11.51
C ASN A 179 5.91 -26.32 -10.77
N VAL A 180 5.96 -25.18 -11.44
CA VAL A 180 5.39 -23.91 -10.96
C VAL A 180 4.34 -23.46 -11.97
N LEU A 181 3.09 -23.39 -11.53
CA LEU A 181 2.00 -22.78 -12.29
C LEU A 181 1.97 -21.29 -12.00
N LEU A 182 2.00 -20.48 -13.06
CA LEU A 182 1.88 -19.02 -12.95
C LEU A 182 0.43 -18.64 -13.25
N ILE A 183 -0.17 -17.86 -12.36
CA ILE A 183 -1.58 -17.46 -12.42
C ILE A 183 -1.65 -15.94 -12.39
N VAL A 184 -2.53 -15.35 -13.21
CA VAL A 184 -2.81 -13.91 -13.20
C VAL A 184 -4.22 -13.67 -12.69
N GLU A 185 -4.34 -12.99 -11.56
CA GLU A 185 -5.59 -12.45 -11.03
C GLU A 185 -5.55 -10.92 -11.12
N ASP A 186 -6.71 -10.26 -11.17
CA ASP A 186 -6.72 -8.79 -11.24
C ASP A 186 -6.24 -8.18 -9.91
N ILE A 187 -6.73 -8.74 -8.80
CA ILE A 187 -6.53 -8.28 -7.41
C ILE A 187 -6.71 -9.46 -6.43
N PRO A 188 -6.19 -9.40 -5.19
CA PRO A 188 -6.37 -10.45 -4.18
C PRO A 188 -7.84 -10.69 -3.82
N SER A 189 -8.30 -11.92 -3.65
CA SER A 189 -9.63 -12.21 -3.08
C SER A 189 -9.70 -11.91 -1.58
N ASP A 190 -10.88 -11.91 -0.97
CA ASP A 190 -10.98 -11.73 0.49
C ASP A 190 -10.33 -12.90 1.26
N ASP A 191 -10.35 -14.11 0.68
CA ASP A 191 -9.65 -15.27 1.22
C ASP A 191 -8.13 -15.07 1.20
N ASP A 192 -7.61 -14.44 0.16
CA ASP A 192 -6.19 -14.07 0.06
C ASP A 192 -5.78 -13.06 1.15
N LEU A 193 -6.65 -12.09 1.47
CA LEU A 193 -6.39 -11.09 2.50
C LEU A 193 -6.42 -11.69 3.91
N ASN A 194 -7.25 -12.72 4.13
CA ASN A 194 -7.28 -13.47 5.39
C ASN A 194 -5.97 -14.21 5.69
N LEU A 195 -5.12 -14.44 4.67
CA LEU A 195 -3.76 -14.97 4.84
C LEU A 195 -2.75 -13.90 5.29
N LEU A 196 -3.23 -12.78 5.85
CA LEU A 196 -2.45 -11.63 6.31
C LEU A 196 -1.62 -10.98 5.20
N ILE A 197 -2.17 -10.96 3.99
CA ILE A 197 -1.51 -10.36 2.84
C ILE A 197 -2.12 -8.98 2.62
N SER A 198 -1.25 -7.98 2.50
CA SER A 198 -1.66 -6.61 2.20
C SER A 198 -2.55 -6.58 0.95
N PRO A 199 -3.61 -5.77 0.91
CA PRO A 199 -4.44 -5.63 -0.28
C PRO A 199 -3.69 -5.03 -1.47
N LEU A 200 -2.51 -4.46 -1.23
CA LEU A 200 -1.59 -3.96 -2.25
C LEU A 200 -0.45 -4.94 -2.55
N ALA A 201 -0.50 -6.18 -2.05
CA ALA A 201 0.52 -7.17 -2.39
C ALA A 201 0.52 -7.42 -3.91
N GLN A 202 1.70 -7.34 -4.52
CA GLN A 202 1.86 -7.55 -5.96
C GLN A 202 1.75 -9.03 -6.38
N SER A 203 2.09 -9.96 -5.48
CA SER A 203 2.03 -11.40 -5.72
C SER A 203 1.85 -12.24 -4.46
N MET A 204 1.48 -13.51 -4.63
CA MET A 204 1.37 -14.51 -3.56
C MET A 204 1.79 -15.92 -4.05
N LEU A 205 2.53 -16.65 -3.22
CA LEU A 205 2.76 -18.10 -3.38
C LEU A 205 1.65 -18.92 -2.70
N ARG A 206 0.96 -19.77 -3.47
CA ARG A 206 0.04 -20.80 -2.96
C ARG A 206 0.69 -22.18 -3.15
N ILE A 207 0.64 -23.03 -2.12
CA ILE A 207 1.19 -24.39 -2.15
C ILE A 207 0.04 -25.38 -2.35
N ILE A 208 0.06 -26.15 -3.44
CA ILE A 208 -0.86 -27.26 -3.65
C ILE A 208 -0.18 -28.56 -3.21
N LYS A 209 -0.73 -29.17 -2.15
CA LYS A 209 -0.34 -30.52 -1.75
C LYS A 209 -1.05 -31.53 -2.64
N ASN A 210 -0.35 -32.07 -3.63
CA ASN A 210 -0.75 -33.30 -4.30
C ASN A 210 -0.24 -34.50 -3.48
N GLU A 211 -0.96 -35.62 -3.48
CA GLU A 211 -0.71 -36.77 -2.59
C GLU A 211 0.72 -37.35 -2.67
N ASN A 212 1.52 -36.99 -3.69
CA ASN A 212 2.91 -37.41 -3.84
C ASN A 212 3.92 -36.31 -4.27
N LYS A 213 3.50 -35.05 -4.49
CA LYS A 213 4.40 -33.92 -4.90
C LYS A 213 3.86 -32.57 -4.42
N LYS A 214 4.76 -31.66 -4.02
CA LYS A 214 4.44 -30.23 -3.83
C LYS A 214 4.42 -29.58 -5.21
N ASP A 215 3.24 -29.15 -5.67
CA ASP A 215 3.09 -28.28 -6.84
C ASP A 215 2.92 -26.85 -6.32
N PHE A 216 3.60 -25.89 -6.95
CA PHE A 216 3.57 -24.49 -6.52
C PHE A 216 2.75 -23.65 -7.50
N GLU A 217 1.95 -22.74 -6.96
CA GLU A 217 1.27 -21.71 -7.73
C GLU A 217 1.80 -20.34 -7.31
N ILE A 218 2.26 -19.56 -8.28
CA ILE A 218 2.58 -18.15 -8.07
C ILE A 218 1.47 -17.33 -8.71
N VAL A 219 0.74 -16.61 -7.87
CA VAL A 219 -0.39 -15.75 -8.27
C VAL A 219 0.10 -14.31 -8.32
N PHE A 220 0.00 -13.69 -9.49
CA PHE A 220 0.29 -12.28 -9.72
C PHE A 220 -1.01 -11.49 -9.68
N PHE A 221 -1.00 -10.36 -8.97
CA PHE A 221 -2.11 -9.43 -8.92
C PHE A 221 -1.84 -8.28 -9.88
N LYS A 222 -2.34 -8.44 -11.12
CA LYS A 222 -2.04 -7.58 -12.26
C LYS A 222 -2.23 -6.09 -11.93
N ARG A 223 -3.38 -5.72 -11.35
CA ARG A 223 -3.68 -4.31 -11.05
C ARG A 223 -2.76 -3.75 -9.99
N ASN A 224 -2.37 -4.55 -9.00
CA ASN A 224 -1.42 -4.10 -7.97
C ASN A 224 -0.06 -3.82 -8.60
N ILE A 225 0.46 -4.69 -9.47
CA ILE A 225 1.72 -4.44 -10.18
C ILE A 225 1.62 -3.19 -11.06
N GLU A 226 0.52 -3.05 -11.80
CA GLU A 226 0.22 -1.88 -12.63
C GLU A 226 0.17 -0.57 -11.83
N HIS A 227 -0.38 -0.60 -10.61
CA HIS A 227 -0.42 0.57 -9.70
C HIS A 227 0.94 1.02 -9.20
N PHE A 228 1.96 0.15 -9.25
CA PHE A 228 3.34 0.45 -8.88
C PHE A 228 4.27 0.58 -10.09
N SER A 229 3.71 0.80 -11.29
CA SER A 229 4.46 0.89 -12.55
C SER A 229 4.07 2.13 -13.34
N GLU A 230 5.06 2.88 -13.85
CA GLU A 230 4.84 4.05 -14.70
C GLU A 230 4.80 3.67 -16.19
N ASP A 231 5.53 2.62 -16.57
CA ASP A 231 5.54 2.07 -17.92
C ASP A 231 5.62 0.52 -17.96
N GLU A 232 5.68 -0.04 -19.17
CA GLU A 232 5.74 -1.50 -19.35
C GLU A 232 7.07 -2.11 -18.85
N ASP A 233 8.17 -1.36 -18.89
CA ASP A 233 9.46 -1.82 -18.38
C ASP A 233 9.41 -1.94 -16.84
N ASP A 234 8.75 -1.00 -16.15
CA ASP A 234 8.47 -1.10 -14.71
C ASP A 234 7.59 -2.31 -14.38
N VAL A 235 6.56 -2.60 -15.21
CA VAL A 235 5.73 -3.79 -15.02
C VAL A 235 6.59 -5.05 -15.10
N ARG A 236 7.48 -5.13 -16.11
CA ARG A 236 8.40 -6.27 -16.25
C ARG A 236 9.33 -6.39 -15.04
N GLU A 237 9.89 -5.28 -14.55
CA GLU A 237 10.77 -5.27 -13.39
C GLU A 237 10.04 -5.71 -12.11
N ASN A 238 8.84 -5.17 -11.85
CA ASN A 238 8.02 -5.56 -10.72
C ASN A 238 7.63 -7.06 -10.77
N ILE A 239 7.28 -7.57 -11.95
CA ILE A 239 7.06 -9.01 -12.18
C ILE A 239 8.32 -9.81 -11.80
N HIS A 240 9.49 -9.38 -12.27
CA HIS A 240 10.76 -10.05 -12.00
C HIS A 240 11.07 -10.10 -10.49
N ILE A 241 10.94 -8.97 -9.79
CA ILE A 241 11.16 -8.86 -8.34
C ILE A 241 10.21 -9.78 -7.58
N CYS A 242 8.91 -9.73 -7.91
CA CYS A 242 7.89 -10.60 -7.31
C CYS A 242 8.23 -12.06 -7.51
N LEU A 243 8.59 -12.43 -8.74
CA LEU A 243 8.88 -13.80 -9.10
C LEU A 243 10.11 -14.33 -8.35
N LEU A 244 11.21 -13.58 -8.28
CA LEU A 244 12.39 -13.97 -7.52
C LEU A 244 12.07 -14.15 -6.03
N LYS A 245 11.25 -13.26 -5.46
CA LYS A 245 10.80 -13.36 -4.07
C LYS A 245 10.04 -14.67 -3.83
N GLU A 246 9.07 -15.01 -4.66
CA GLU A 246 8.27 -16.22 -4.49
C GLU A 246 9.10 -17.50 -4.80
N VAL A 247 9.98 -17.47 -5.80
CA VAL A 247 10.91 -18.58 -6.08
C VAL A 247 11.86 -18.83 -4.92
N ASN A 248 12.39 -17.79 -4.26
CA ASN A 248 13.23 -17.95 -3.08
C ASN A 248 12.48 -18.57 -1.89
N LYS A 249 11.17 -18.27 -1.74
CA LYS A 249 10.33 -18.96 -0.74
C LYS A 249 10.17 -20.44 -1.06
N ILE A 250 9.96 -20.78 -2.33
CA ILE A 250 9.87 -22.18 -2.78
C ILE A 250 11.19 -22.93 -2.47
N LEU A 251 12.34 -22.34 -2.80
CA LEU A 251 13.65 -22.92 -2.51
C LEU A 251 13.81 -23.22 -1.01
N SER A 252 13.48 -22.23 -0.17
CA SER A 252 13.57 -22.37 1.29
C SER A 252 12.67 -23.51 1.81
N GLU A 253 11.45 -23.63 1.28
CA GLU A 253 10.48 -24.67 1.64
C GLU A 253 10.94 -26.08 1.21
N LEU A 254 11.63 -26.21 0.08
CA LEU A 254 12.18 -27.47 -0.41
C LEU A 254 13.43 -27.89 0.36
N GLU A 255 14.31 -26.95 0.71
CA GLU A 255 15.49 -27.20 1.54
C GLU A 255 15.09 -27.71 2.93
N VAL A 256 14.14 -27.08 3.61
CA VAL A 256 13.64 -27.54 4.92
C VAL A 256 13.07 -28.96 4.83
N SER A 257 12.29 -29.25 3.79
CA SER A 257 11.71 -30.58 3.58
C SER A 257 12.78 -31.68 3.35
N SER A 258 13.98 -31.33 2.88
CA SER A 258 15.06 -32.31 2.71
C SER A 258 15.68 -32.72 4.05
N TYR A 259 15.78 -31.80 5.02
CA TYR A 259 16.31 -32.08 6.36
C TYR A 259 15.34 -32.86 7.26
N GLU A 260 14.02 -32.73 7.07
CA GLU A 260 13.03 -33.48 7.86
C GLU A 260 12.88 -34.95 7.44
N ASN A 261 13.40 -35.32 6.27
CA ASN A 261 13.32 -36.68 5.72
C ASN A 261 14.64 -37.46 5.80
N GLU A 262 15.69 -36.90 6.41
CA GLU A 262 16.96 -37.57 6.77
C GLU A 262 16.95 -38.09 8.22
#